data_AF-H6C0A0-F1
#
_entry.id   AF-H6C0A0-F1
#
_cell.length_a   1.000
_cell.length_b   1.000
_cell.length_c   1.000
_cell.angle_alpha   90.00
_cell.angle_beta   90.00
_cell.angle_gamma   90.00
#
_symmetry.space_group_name_H-M   'P 1'
#
loop_
_entity.id
_entity.type
_entity.pdbx_description
1 polymer ?
#
loop_
_entity_poly.entity_id
_entity_poly.type
_entity_poly.pdbx_seq_one_letter_code
_entity_poly.pdbx_strand_id
1 'polypeptide(L)'
;MYRKRNGSLGFSFTRFANAAVPNFFADALPSHSGDLTAFRQDMCYMHQVTSADPYALDERSFYVGGIVDSEKLSKRIHKALKKYEILKAEDGTVDTYKIGPRFTHQLAFLNINRQKDLVGLLFWWEEECQRLRKLNAEEKELDAIIADMVHNLEQLGPDSPEEQHLKINLDQLKFARERIRMKKRQRPSQRHPDVEADRDDIVEAFHGRSKSVPNLGYGYGIPGIVDGTSPPLERPPEYSGS
;
A
#
# COMPACT_ATOMS: atom_id res chain seq x y z
N MET A 1 -2.06 -12.46 -13.22
CA MET A 1 -1.31 -11.27 -13.68
C MET A 1 -1.77 -10.87 -15.09
N TYR A 2 -1.62 -9.61 -15.48
CA TYR A 2 -1.82 -9.09 -16.84
C TYR A 2 -0.82 -7.93 -17.08
N ARG A 3 -0.50 -7.58 -18.33
CA ARG A 3 0.28 -6.36 -18.60
C ARG A 3 -0.65 -5.14 -18.65
N LYS A 4 -0.30 -4.09 -17.92
CA LYS A 4 -0.93 -2.76 -18.01
C LYS A 4 -0.47 -2.06 -19.30
N ARG A 5 -1.21 -1.03 -19.75
CA ARG A 5 -0.89 -0.25 -20.97
C ARG A 5 0.51 0.40 -20.95
N ASN A 6 1.09 0.62 -19.77
CA ASN A 6 2.45 1.14 -19.57
C ASN A 6 3.54 0.05 -19.50
N GLY A 7 3.25 -1.19 -19.90
CA GLY A 7 4.20 -2.30 -19.89
C GLY A 7 4.41 -2.99 -18.52
N SER A 8 4.04 -2.34 -17.42
CA SER A 8 4.16 -2.92 -16.07
C SER A 8 3.22 -4.12 -15.85
N LEU A 9 3.65 -5.04 -14.98
CA LEU A 9 2.81 -6.15 -14.53
C LEU A 9 1.73 -5.63 -13.57
N GLY A 10 0.47 -5.83 -13.94
CA GLY A 10 -0.68 -5.67 -13.07
C GLY A 10 -1.10 -7.00 -12.46
N PHE A 11 -1.33 -7.02 -11.16
CA PHE A 11 -2.21 -8.00 -10.56
C PHE A 11 -3.66 -7.55 -10.77
N SER A 12 -4.55 -8.50 -11.10
CA SER A 12 -6.00 -8.28 -11.10
C SER A 12 -6.57 -9.45 -10.35
N PHE A 13 -7.07 -9.15 -9.16
CA PHE A 13 -7.77 -10.10 -8.30
C PHE A 13 -8.85 -10.84 -9.10
N THR A 14 -9.75 -10.11 -9.77
CA THR A 14 -10.83 -10.66 -10.59
C THR A 14 -10.34 -11.64 -11.67
N ARG A 15 -9.21 -11.36 -12.34
CA ARG A 15 -8.65 -12.27 -13.36
C ARG A 15 -7.96 -13.50 -12.77
N PHE A 16 -7.29 -13.36 -11.62
CA PHE A 16 -6.74 -14.52 -10.91
C PHE A 16 -7.88 -15.39 -10.37
N ALA A 17 -8.84 -14.78 -9.68
CA ALA A 17 -10.03 -15.38 -9.12
C ALA A 17 -10.84 -16.19 -10.16
N ASN A 18 -11.13 -15.59 -11.33
CA ASN A 18 -11.80 -16.26 -12.45
C ASN A 18 -10.96 -17.40 -13.08
N ALA A 19 -9.63 -17.38 -12.97
CA ALA A 19 -8.77 -18.45 -13.50
C ALA A 19 -8.55 -19.59 -12.48
N ALA A 20 -8.42 -19.26 -11.20
CA ALA A 20 -8.17 -20.20 -10.11
C ALA A 20 -9.44 -20.91 -9.64
N VAL A 21 -10.61 -20.26 -9.71
CA VAL A 21 -11.90 -20.87 -9.34
C VAL A 21 -13.02 -20.43 -10.31
N PRO A 22 -13.07 -20.98 -11.54
CA PRO A 22 -13.89 -20.42 -12.64
C PRO A 22 -15.38 -20.23 -12.33
N ASN A 23 -16.01 -21.16 -11.62
CA ASN A 23 -17.46 -21.09 -11.32
C ASN A 23 -17.81 -20.27 -10.07
N PHE A 24 -16.82 -19.72 -9.36
CA PHE A 24 -17.03 -19.06 -8.07
C PHE A 24 -17.26 -17.56 -8.22
N PHE A 25 -16.68 -16.95 -9.26
CA PHE A 25 -16.73 -15.52 -9.56
C PHE A 25 -17.47 -15.19 -10.87
N ALA A 26 -18.06 -16.19 -11.53
CA ALA A 26 -18.75 -16.05 -12.83
C ALA A 26 -20.17 -15.45 -12.76
N ASP A 27 -20.83 -15.44 -11.59
CA ASP A 27 -22.17 -14.85 -11.45
C ASP A 27 -22.13 -13.33 -11.57
N ALA A 28 -22.53 -12.83 -12.75
CA ALA A 28 -22.62 -11.40 -13.08
C ALA A 28 -23.90 -10.71 -12.56
N LEU A 29 -24.61 -11.32 -11.61
CA LEU A 29 -25.61 -10.60 -10.80
C LEU A 29 -24.88 -9.56 -9.93
N PRO A 30 -25.45 -8.36 -9.67
CA PRO A 30 -24.85 -7.32 -8.81
C PRO A 30 -24.91 -7.70 -7.32
N SER A 31 -24.40 -8.88 -7.00
CA SER A 31 -24.44 -9.57 -5.72
C SER A 31 -23.28 -9.15 -4.82
N HIS A 32 -23.14 -7.84 -4.63
CA HIS A 32 -22.09 -7.22 -3.80
C HIS A 32 -20.70 -7.84 -4.06
N SER A 33 -20.28 -7.90 -5.32
CA SER A 33 -18.88 -8.14 -5.67
C SER A 33 -18.07 -6.94 -5.15
N GLY A 34 -17.48 -6.98 -3.97
CA GLY A 34 -16.94 -8.15 -3.25
C GLY A 34 -15.54 -7.84 -2.75
N ASP A 35 -15.01 -6.67 -3.13
CA ASP A 35 -13.95 -5.98 -2.42
C ASP A 35 -14.31 -5.92 -0.94
N LEU A 36 -13.37 -6.39 -0.11
CA LEU A 36 -13.46 -6.24 1.33
C LEU A 36 -13.58 -4.74 1.63
N THR A 37 -14.68 -4.31 2.25
CA THR A 37 -14.95 -2.89 2.48
C THR A 37 -13.75 -2.20 3.14
N ALA A 38 -13.43 -0.96 2.76
CA ALA A 38 -12.26 -0.25 3.29
C ALA A 38 -12.21 -0.23 4.83
N PHE A 39 -13.38 -0.16 5.48
CA PHE A 39 -13.50 -0.31 6.94
C PHE A 39 -13.00 -1.67 7.47
N ARG A 40 -13.33 -2.79 6.82
CA ARG A 40 -12.83 -4.13 7.21
C ARG A 40 -11.33 -4.28 6.97
N GLN A 41 -10.81 -3.67 5.89
CA GLN A 41 -9.37 -3.58 5.63
C GLN A 41 -8.67 -2.79 6.76
N ASP A 42 -9.19 -1.62 7.12
CA ASP A 42 -8.70 -0.81 8.24
C ASP A 42 -8.69 -1.58 9.56
N MET A 43 -9.77 -2.29 9.88
CA MET A 43 -9.88 -3.07 11.13
C MET A 43 -8.83 -4.20 11.18
N CYS A 44 -8.66 -4.95 10.08
CA CYS A 44 -7.61 -5.97 10.00
C CYS A 44 -6.21 -5.33 10.09
N TYR A 45 -5.97 -4.25 9.35
CA TYR A 45 -4.69 -3.53 9.36
C TYR A 45 -4.29 -3.04 10.76
N MET A 46 -5.20 -2.36 11.45
CA MET A 46 -4.97 -1.86 12.81
C MET A 46 -4.68 -3.00 13.80
N HIS A 47 -5.35 -4.15 13.66
CA HIS A 47 -5.08 -5.34 14.48
C HIS A 47 -3.65 -5.85 14.27
N GLN A 48 -3.24 -6.08 13.02
CA GLN A 48 -1.91 -6.65 12.74
C GLN A 48 -0.76 -5.69 13.04
N VAL A 49 -0.90 -4.39 12.79
CA VAL A 49 0.16 -3.42 13.10
C VAL A 49 0.39 -3.30 14.62
N THR A 50 -0.56 -3.74 15.45
CA THR A 50 -0.37 -3.89 16.91
C THR A 50 0.07 -5.29 17.36
N SER A 51 0.16 -6.26 16.44
CA SER A 51 0.64 -7.62 16.71
C SER A 51 2.15 -7.66 16.88
N ALA A 52 2.65 -8.73 17.52
CA ALA A 52 4.09 -8.99 17.66
C ALA A 52 4.75 -9.33 16.31
N ASP A 53 4.01 -9.97 15.40
CA ASP A 53 4.38 -10.10 13.99
C ASP A 53 3.30 -9.42 13.13
N PRO A 54 3.61 -8.27 12.50
CA PRO A 54 2.67 -7.50 11.70
C PRO A 54 2.52 -8.01 10.25
N TYR A 55 3.11 -9.16 9.89
CA TYR A 55 2.91 -9.83 8.60
C TYR A 55 2.10 -11.12 8.72
N ALA A 56 2.10 -11.75 9.89
CA ALA A 56 1.37 -12.98 10.17
C ALA A 56 -0.14 -12.70 10.35
N LEU A 57 -0.99 -13.57 9.81
CA LEU A 57 -2.42 -13.58 10.18
C LEU A 57 -2.63 -14.49 11.39
N ASP A 58 -3.01 -13.90 12.52
CA ASP A 58 -3.34 -14.59 13.76
C ASP A 58 -4.73 -15.28 13.77
N GLU A 59 -5.07 -15.89 14.91
CA GLU A 59 -6.37 -16.55 15.10
C GLU A 59 -7.58 -15.62 15.14
N ARG A 60 -7.40 -14.31 15.36
CA ARG A 60 -8.47 -13.31 15.50
C ARG A 60 -8.69 -12.46 14.25
N SER A 61 -7.73 -12.44 13.34
CA SER A 61 -7.71 -11.73 12.06
C SER A 61 -9.05 -11.78 11.32
N PHE A 62 -9.61 -12.97 11.16
CA PHE A 62 -10.83 -13.19 10.37
C PHE A 62 -12.10 -12.74 11.10
N TYR A 63 -12.07 -12.69 12.44
CA TYR A 63 -13.12 -12.10 13.26
C TYR A 63 -13.04 -10.56 13.21
N VAL A 64 -11.87 -9.98 13.47
CA VAL A 64 -11.67 -8.52 13.48
C VAL A 64 -11.86 -7.90 12.09
N GLY A 65 -11.42 -8.56 11.03
CA GLY A 65 -11.69 -8.18 9.64
C GLY A 65 -13.14 -8.43 9.17
N GLY A 66 -14.04 -8.88 10.05
CA GLY A 66 -15.47 -9.04 9.74
C GLY A 66 -15.82 -10.15 8.74
N ILE A 67 -14.91 -11.10 8.49
CA ILE A 67 -15.14 -12.28 7.63
C ILE A 67 -16.10 -13.26 8.32
N VAL A 68 -15.99 -13.36 9.65
CA VAL A 68 -16.83 -14.23 10.48
C VAL A 68 -17.22 -13.55 11.77
N ASP A 69 -18.45 -13.81 12.21
CA ASP A 69 -19.04 -13.13 13.37
C ASP A 69 -18.72 -13.85 14.71
N SER A 70 -17.74 -14.76 14.72
CA SER A 70 -17.36 -15.56 15.89
C SER A 70 -15.87 -15.91 15.92
N GLU A 71 -15.20 -15.64 17.05
CA GLU A 71 -13.81 -16.05 17.31
C GLU A 71 -13.60 -17.56 17.14
N LYS A 72 -14.59 -18.41 17.50
CA LYS A 72 -14.49 -19.87 17.34
C LYS A 72 -14.36 -20.26 15.86
N LEU A 73 -15.06 -19.55 14.98
CA LEU A 73 -14.98 -19.78 13.55
C LEU A 73 -13.70 -19.20 12.96
N SER A 74 -13.22 -18.05 13.46
CA SER A 74 -11.93 -17.46 13.09
C SER A 74 -10.75 -18.40 13.40
N LYS A 75 -10.71 -18.98 14.60
CA LYS A 75 -9.74 -20.04 14.99
C LYS A 75 -9.81 -21.25 14.06
N ARG A 76 -11.03 -21.68 13.67
CA ARG A 76 -11.24 -22.79 12.72
C ARG A 76 -10.72 -22.45 11.31
N ILE A 77 -10.91 -21.21 10.84
CA ILE A 77 -10.34 -20.71 9.58
C ILE A 77 -8.82 -20.73 9.66
N HIS A 78 -8.21 -20.08 10.66
CA HIS A 78 -6.76 -20.04 10.84
C HIS A 78 -6.13 -21.46 10.82
N LYS A 79 -6.71 -22.40 11.58
CA LYS A 79 -6.27 -23.81 11.59
C LYS A 79 -6.44 -24.50 10.23
N ALA A 80 -7.51 -24.22 9.49
CA ALA A 80 -7.72 -24.77 8.17
C ALA A 80 -6.73 -24.19 7.14
N LEU A 81 -6.49 -22.87 7.14
CA LEU A 81 -5.54 -22.23 6.25
C LEU A 81 -4.11 -22.72 6.50
N LYS A 82 -3.68 -22.89 7.77
CA LYS A 82 -2.40 -23.53 8.10
C LYS A 82 -2.34 -25.00 7.64
N LYS A 83 -3.42 -25.77 7.78
CA LYS A 83 -3.50 -27.17 7.30
C LYS A 83 -3.34 -27.28 5.78
N TYR A 84 -3.81 -26.28 5.03
CA TYR A 84 -3.73 -26.25 3.56
C TYR A 84 -2.58 -25.39 3.03
N GLU A 85 -1.63 -25.02 3.89
CA GLU A 85 -0.42 -24.23 3.57
C GLU A 85 -0.67 -22.79 3.05
N ILE A 86 -1.93 -22.32 3.02
CA ILE A 86 -2.31 -20.96 2.61
C ILE A 86 -1.83 -19.92 3.64
N LEU A 87 -1.77 -20.32 4.91
CA LEU A 87 -0.88 -19.69 5.89
C LEU A 87 0.29 -20.63 6.11
N LYS A 88 1.52 -20.14 6.01
CA LYS A 88 2.69 -20.98 6.31
C LYS A 88 2.67 -21.42 7.78
N ALA A 89 3.17 -22.62 8.03
CA ALA A 89 3.17 -23.19 9.38
C ALA A 89 4.04 -22.37 10.36
N GLU A 90 5.23 -21.97 9.91
CA GLU A 90 6.30 -21.31 10.67
C GLU A 90 5.95 -19.85 11.02
N ASP A 91 5.83 -18.98 10.01
CA ASP A 91 5.67 -17.53 10.17
C ASP A 91 4.21 -17.06 10.15
N GLY A 92 3.24 -17.90 9.74
CA GLY A 92 1.83 -17.48 9.60
C GLY A 92 1.58 -16.44 8.51
N THR A 93 2.55 -16.20 7.61
CA THR A 93 2.36 -15.34 6.43
C THR A 93 1.47 -16.03 5.39
N VAL A 94 0.77 -15.21 4.59
CA VAL A 94 -0.09 -15.69 3.51
C VAL A 94 0.76 -16.13 2.31
N ASP A 95 0.41 -17.29 1.74
CA ASP A 95 0.84 -17.77 0.43
C ASP A 95 -0.39 -17.93 -0.46
N THR A 96 -0.61 -16.97 -1.37
CA THR A 96 -1.80 -17.01 -2.24
C THR A 96 -1.68 -18.01 -3.39
N TYR A 97 -0.48 -18.51 -3.71
CA TYR A 97 -0.29 -19.54 -4.74
C TYR A 97 -0.92 -20.89 -4.35
N LYS A 98 -1.16 -21.11 -3.05
CA LYS A 98 -1.88 -22.27 -2.51
C LYS A 98 -3.40 -22.17 -2.67
N ILE A 99 -3.94 -20.99 -3.01
CA ILE A 99 -5.38 -20.78 -3.27
C ILE A 99 -5.72 -21.29 -4.68
N GLY A 100 -6.05 -22.59 -4.77
CA GLY A 100 -6.44 -23.25 -6.01
C GLY A 100 -7.92 -23.66 -6.09
N PRO A 101 -8.34 -24.38 -7.15
CA PRO A 101 -9.73 -24.77 -7.38
C PRO A 101 -10.39 -25.56 -6.23
N ARG A 102 -9.58 -26.21 -5.38
CA ARG A 102 -10.04 -27.00 -4.22
C ARG A 102 -10.36 -26.16 -2.97
N PHE A 103 -10.05 -24.86 -2.97
CA PHE A 103 -10.26 -23.95 -1.83
C PHE A 103 -11.71 -23.99 -1.30
N THR A 104 -12.67 -24.06 -2.22
CA THR A 104 -14.11 -24.11 -1.94
C THR A 104 -14.50 -25.33 -1.10
N HIS A 105 -13.91 -26.49 -1.41
CA HIS A 105 -14.10 -27.75 -0.71
C HIS A 105 -13.29 -27.80 0.59
N GLN A 106 -12.07 -27.25 0.59
CA GLN A 106 -11.21 -27.13 1.77
C GLN A 106 -11.87 -26.33 2.91
N LEU A 107 -12.63 -25.28 2.56
CA LEU A 107 -13.36 -24.42 3.49
C LEU A 107 -14.89 -24.55 3.39
N ALA A 108 -15.40 -25.72 2.98
CA ALA A 108 -16.84 -25.98 2.80
C ALA A 108 -17.72 -25.77 4.06
N PHE A 109 -17.11 -25.56 5.22
CA PHE A 109 -17.82 -25.16 6.45
C PHE A 109 -18.16 -23.65 6.51
N LEU A 110 -17.72 -22.87 5.53
CA LEU A 110 -18.10 -21.47 5.32
C LEU A 110 -19.08 -21.36 4.15
N ASN A 111 -20.03 -20.42 4.25
CA ASN A 111 -20.86 -19.98 3.13
C ASN A 111 -19.98 -19.41 1.99
N ILE A 112 -20.35 -19.69 0.73
CA ILE A 112 -19.68 -19.18 -0.49
C ILE A 112 -19.34 -17.68 -0.42
N ASN A 113 -20.21 -16.85 0.14
CA ASN A 113 -19.98 -15.41 0.28
C ASN A 113 -18.88 -15.10 1.30
N ARG A 114 -18.82 -15.83 2.42
CA ARG A 114 -17.72 -15.70 3.40
C ARG A 114 -16.41 -16.28 2.88
N GLN A 115 -16.47 -17.28 1.99
CA GLN A 115 -15.29 -17.76 1.25
C GLN A 115 -14.78 -16.69 0.26
N LYS A 116 -15.66 -15.96 -0.44
CA LYS A 116 -15.30 -14.80 -1.29
C LYS A 116 -14.62 -13.70 -0.46
N ASP A 117 -15.25 -13.25 0.63
CA ASP A 117 -14.70 -12.26 1.56
C ASP A 117 -13.30 -12.67 2.05
N LEU A 118 -13.12 -13.95 2.41
CA LEU A 118 -11.85 -14.48 2.90
C LEU A 118 -10.75 -14.46 1.83
N VAL A 119 -11.05 -14.86 0.59
CA VAL A 119 -10.07 -14.78 -0.52
C VAL A 119 -9.70 -13.32 -0.78
N GLY A 120 -10.67 -12.40 -0.77
CA GLY A 120 -10.43 -10.96 -0.88
C GLY A 120 -9.49 -10.45 0.20
N LEU A 121 -9.73 -10.80 1.47
CA LEU A 121 -8.85 -10.43 2.59
C LEU A 121 -7.44 -11.01 2.44
N LEU A 122 -7.30 -12.28 2.05
CA LEU A 122 -5.99 -12.93 1.94
C LEU A 122 -5.11 -12.28 0.85
N PHE A 123 -5.69 -11.98 -0.32
CA PHE A 123 -4.98 -11.28 -1.39
C PHE A 123 -4.62 -9.85 -1.02
N TRP A 124 -5.57 -9.09 -0.47
CA TRP A 124 -5.31 -7.73 0.01
C TRP A 124 -4.21 -7.71 1.08
N TRP A 125 -4.19 -8.69 2.00
CA TRP A 125 -3.18 -8.77 3.04
C TRP A 125 -1.80 -9.15 2.50
N GLU A 126 -1.72 -10.00 1.48
CA GLU A 126 -0.45 -10.29 0.81
C GLU A 126 0.11 -9.03 0.11
N GLU A 127 -0.73 -8.28 -0.61
CA GLU A 127 -0.36 -7.00 -1.22
C GLU A 127 0.08 -5.97 -0.16
N GLU A 128 -0.62 -5.88 0.97
CA GLU A 128 -0.26 -5.00 2.09
C GLU A 128 1.08 -5.41 2.74
N CYS A 129 1.33 -6.71 2.90
CA CYS A 129 2.64 -7.21 3.36
C CYS A 129 3.76 -6.84 2.39
N GLN A 130 3.53 -6.89 1.07
CA GLN A 130 4.50 -6.44 0.07
C GLN A 130 4.76 -4.93 0.18
N ARG A 131 3.70 -4.11 0.34
CA ARG A 131 3.82 -2.66 0.56
C ARG A 131 4.62 -2.33 1.82
N LEU A 132 4.32 -2.98 2.95
CA LEU A 132 5.03 -2.79 4.20
C LEU A 132 6.51 -3.21 4.11
N ARG A 133 6.83 -4.30 3.40
CA ARG A 133 8.23 -4.70 3.14
C ARG A 133 8.98 -3.66 2.31
N LYS A 134 8.35 -3.07 1.28
CA LYS A 134 8.95 -1.99 0.47
C LYS A 134 9.28 -0.77 1.35
N LEU A 135 8.30 -0.28 2.11
CA LEU A 135 8.49 0.87 3.02
C LEU A 135 9.55 0.60 4.10
N ASN A 136 9.67 -0.64 4.59
CA ASN A 136 10.71 -1.02 5.56
C ASN A 136 12.11 -1.12 4.93
N ALA A 137 12.22 -1.47 3.65
CA ALA A 137 13.49 -1.44 2.92
C ALA A 137 13.92 0.02 2.68
N GLU A 138 13.02 0.87 2.20
CA GLU A 138 13.26 2.30 1.99
C GLU A 138 13.64 3.03 3.30
N GLU A 139 12.94 2.75 4.42
CA GLU A 139 13.31 3.32 5.73
C GLU A 139 14.72 2.91 6.15
N LYS A 140 15.11 1.64 5.92
CA LYS A 140 16.45 1.12 6.25
C LYS A 140 17.53 1.73 5.36
N GLU A 141 17.26 1.95 4.09
CA GLU A 141 18.16 2.62 3.14
C GLU A 141 18.38 4.08 3.56
N LEU A 142 17.31 4.81 3.90
CA LEU A 142 17.43 6.17 4.43
C LEU A 142 18.18 6.22 5.76
N ASP A 143 17.95 5.29 6.68
CA ASP A 143 18.70 5.22 7.95
C ASP A 143 20.21 5.01 7.72
N ALA A 144 20.59 4.22 6.71
CA ALA A 144 21.99 4.02 6.33
C ALA A 144 22.63 5.30 5.73
N ILE A 145 21.93 5.99 4.82
CA ILE A 145 22.41 7.24 4.21
C ILE A 145 22.49 8.36 5.26
N ILE A 146 21.52 8.41 6.19
CA ILE A 146 21.53 9.36 7.32
C ILE A 146 22.74 9.11 8.23
N ALA A 147 23.05 7.85 8.55
CA ALA A 147 24.21 7.50 9.38
C ALA A 147 25.53 7.92 8.70
N ASP A 148 25.68 7.66 7.40
CA ASP A 148 26.86 8.07 6.63
C ASP A 148 26.99 9.61 6.56
N MET A 149 25.90 10.34 6.29
CA MET A 149 25.93 11.81 6.30
C MET A 149 26.25 12.42 7.67
N VAL A 150 25.79 11.81 8.77
CA VAL A 150 26.14 12.25 10.13
C VAL A 150 27.63 12.05 10.39
N HIS A 151 28.17 10.87 10.06
CA HIS A 151 29.59 10.58 10.18
C HIS A 151 30.47 11.52 9.32
N ASN A 152 30.05 11.80 8.09
CA ASN A 152 30.76 12.74 7.22
C ASN A 152 30.72 14.18 7.78
N LEU A 153 29.60 14.61 8.38
CA LEU A 153 29.50 15.89 9.08
C LEU A 153 30.42 15.98 10.31
N GLU A 154 30.59 14.89 11.06
CA GLU A 154 31.50 14.82 12.21
C GLU A 154 32.99 14.88 11.82
N GLN A 155 33.33 14.52 10.57
CA GLN A 155 34.69 14.64 10.03
C GLN A 155 35.02 16.02 9.44
N LEU A 156 34.01 16.82 9.08
CA LEU A 156 34.22 18.20 8.66
C LEU A 156 34.46 19.10 9.87
N GLY A 157 35.49 19.95 9.77
CA GLY A 157 35.72 21.00 10.77
C GLY A 157 34.57 22.03 10.76
N PRO A 158 34.27 22.63 11.93
CA PRO A 158 33.26 23.69 12.01
C PRO A 158 33.64 24.86 11.09
N ASP A 159 32.63 25.46 10.47
CA ASP A 159 32.70 26.62 9.54
C ASP A 159 33.08 26.31 8.08
N SER A 160 33.02 25.05 7.63
CA SER A 160 33.05 24.75 6.19
C SER A 160 31.72 25.14 5.51
N PRO A 161 31.72 25.79 4.32
CA PRO A 161 30.49 26.02 3.56
C PRO A 161 29.81 24.72 3.11
N GLU A 162 30.56 23.61 3.01
CA GLU A 162 30.02 22.28 2.72
C GLU A 162 29.18 21.72 3.87
N GLU A 163 29.50 22.12 5.12
CA GLU A 163 28.77 21.73 6.34
C GLU A 163 27.30 22.18 6.27
N GLN A 164 27.03 23.38 5.75
CA GLN A 164 25.67 23.90 5.59
C GLN A 164 24.88 23.10 4.53
N HIS A 165 25.51 22.76 3.40
CA HIS A 165 24.88 21.93 2.37
C HIS A 165 24.59 20.52 2.88
N LEU A 166 25.51 19.91 3.63
CA LEU A 166 25.31 18.59 4.23
C LEU A 166 24.21 18.60 5.29
N LYS A 167 24.10 19.64 6.13
CA LYS A 167 22.99 19.82 7.09
C LYS A 167 21.62 19.89 6.38
N ILE A 168 21.51 20.68 5.31
CA ILE A 168 20.27 20.79 4.52
C ILE A 168 19.88 19.44 3.91
N ASN A 169 20.84 18.71 3.32
CA ASN A 169 20.60 17.37 2.76
C ASN A 169 20.20 16.36 3.85
N LEU A 170 20.87 16.38 5.01
CA LEU A 170 20.57 15.52 6.14
C LEU A 170 19.14 15.74 6.66
N ASP A 171 18.69 16.99 6.74
CA ASP A 171 17.32 17.29 7.17
C ASP A 171 16.28 16.87 6.11
N GLN A 172 16.57 17.02 4.82
CA GLN A 172 15.75 16.45 3.74
C GLN A 172 15.59 14.92 3.86
N LEU A 173 16.67 14.19 4.17
CA LEU A 173 16.61 12.75 4.40
C LEU A 173 15.81 12.38 5.66
N LYS A 174 15.94 13.14 6.76
CA LYS A 174 15.11 12.97 7.96
C LYS A 174 13.62 13.18 7.66
N PHE A 175 13.27 14.19 6.86
CA PHE A 175 11.89 14.43 6.41
C PHE A 175 11.38 13.31 5.51
N ALA A 176 12.19 12.80 4.58
CA ALA A 176 11.84 11.65 3.74
C ALA A 176 11.56 10.40 4.60
N ARG A 177 12.40 10.13 5.62
CA ARG A 177 12.20 9.03 6.57
C ARG A 177 10.90 9.18 7.35
N GLU A 178 10.57 10.38 7.84
CA GLU A 178 9.30 10.58 8.55
C GLU A 178 8.08 10.49 7.59
N ARG A 179 8.20 10.89 6.31
CA ARG A 179 7.16 10.63 5.28
C ARG A 179 6.88 9.12 5.15
N ILE A 180 7.91 8.26 5.13
CA ILE A 180 7.74 6.80 5.15
C ILE A 180 7.04 6.33 6.43
N ARG A 181 7.45 6.83 7.60
CA ARG A 181 6.80 6.51 8.89
C ARG A 181 5.32 6.94 8.92
N MET A 182 4.97 8.06 8.29
CA MET A 182 3.59 8.48 8.13
C MET A 182 2.81 7.53 7.21
N LYS A 183 3.37 7.11 6.05
CA LYS A 183 2.75 6.08 5.17
C LYS A 183 2.54 4.73 5.87
N LYS A 184 3.44 4.36 6.79
CA LYS A 184 3.32 3.16 7.64
C LYS A 184 2.25 3.29 8.74
N ARG A 185 1.82 4.49 9.10
CA ARG A 185 0.75 4.74 10.08
C ARG A 185 -0.63 4.94 9.42
N GLN A 186 -0.67 5.25 8.12
CA GLN A 186 -1.92 5.47 7.37
C GLN A 186 -2.72 4.18 7.18
N ARG A 187 -3.99 4.21 7.60
CA ARG A 187 -4.95 3.15 7.32
C ARG A 187 -5.24 3.04 5.82
N PRO A 188 -5.57 1.84 5.30
CA PRO A 188 -5.99 1.65 3.90
C PRO A 188 -6.96 2.72 3.37
N SER A 189 -8.01 3.06 4.13
CA SER A 189 -9.00 4.08 3.75
C SER A 189 -8.49 5.52 3.65
N GLN A 190 -7.32 5.81 4.25
CA GLN A 190 -6.74 7.15 4.36
C GLN A 190 -5.67 7.44 3.30
N ARG A 191 -5.30 6.45 2.48
CA ARG A 191 -4.20 6.55 1.53
C ARG A 191 -4.64 7.22 0.23
N HIS A 192 -3.88 8.20 -0.23
CA HIS A 192 -4.11 8.84 -1.53
C HIS A 192 -3.27 8.14 -2.61
N PRO A 193 -3.86 7.72 -3.75
CA PRO A 193 -3.12 6.98 -4.79
C PRO A 193 -1.87 7.69 -5.29
N ASP A 194 -1.92 9.03 -5.45
CA ASP A 194 -0.77 9.82 -5.90
C ASP A 194 0.39 9.86 -4.90
N VAL A 195 0.10 9.72 -3.60
CA VAL A 195 1.12 9.71 -2.52
C VAL A 195 1.76 8.32 -2.37
N GLU A 196 0.99 7.25 -2.61
CA GLU A 196 1.51 5.86 -2.66
C GLU A 196 2.29 5.59 -3.96
N ALA A 197 1.99 6.31 -5.04
CA ALA A 197 2.68 6.16 -6.33
C ALA A 197 4.06 6.83 -6.41
N ASP A 198 4.50 7.54 -5.35
CA ASP A 198 5.77 8.28 -5.24
C ASP A 198 6.19 9.00 -6.54
N ARG A 199 5.29 9.85 -7.05
CA ARG A 199 5.61 10.76 -8.16
C ARG A 199 6.68 11.80 -7.83
N ASP A 200 6.99 11.98 -6.54
CA ASP A 200 8.13 12.72 -6.03
C ASP A 200 9.13 11.73 -5.40
N ASP A 201 9.79 10.92 -6.23
CA ASP A 201 10.74 9.90 -5.75
C ASP A 201 12.06 10.54 -5.28
N ILE A 202 12.07 10.95 -4.02
CA ILE A 202 13.21 11.59 -3.36
C ILE A 202 14.44 10.65 -3.33
N VAL A 203 14.23 9.34 -3.26
CA VAL A 203 15.33 8.35 -3.24
C VAL A 203 16.03 8.31 -4.60
N GLU A 204 15.26 8.31 -5.70
CA GLU A 204 15.82 8.47 -7.05
C GLU A 204 16.53 9.82 -7.22
N ALA A 205 16.01 10.92 -6.64
CA ALA A 205 16.67 12.23 -6.69
C ALA A 205 18.04 12.27 -5.97
N PHE A 206 18.21 11.52 -4.87
CA PHE A 206 19.51 11.41 -4.18
C PHE A 206 20.48 10.46 -4.89
N HIS A 207 20.04 9.32 -5.43
CA HIS A 207 20.91 8.43 -6.21
C HIS A 207 21.28 9.01 -7.59
N GLY A 208 20.37 9.72 -8.25
CA GLY A 208 20.59 10.35 -9.55
C GLY A 208 21.58 11.51 -9.53
N ARG A 209 21.76 12.18 -8.38
CA ARG A 209 22.73 13.28 -8.23
C ARG A 209 24.19 12.87 -8.44
N SER A 210 24.53 11.59 -8.37
CA SER A 210 25.90 11.11 -8.61
C SER A 210 26.33 11.10 -10.08
N LYS A 211 25.43 11.26 -11.06
CA LYS A 211 25.78 11.42 -12.49
C LYS A 211 24.90 12.43 -13.22
N SER A 212 25.38 13.68 -13.26
CA SER A 212 25.04 14.71 -14.25
C SER A 212 23.55 14.97 -14.52
N VAL A 213 22.90 15.73 -13.64
CA VAL A 213 21.68 16.51 -13.98
C VAL A 213 21.88 17.95 -13.49
N PRO A 214 21.58 19.00 -14.29
CA PRO A 214 21.78 20.38 -13.88
C PRO A 214 20.91 20.79 -12.68
N ASN A 215 21.47 21.67 -11.85
CA ASN A 215 20.87 22.14 -10.62
C ASN A 215 19.63 23.02 -10.87
N LEU A 216 18.42 22.47 -10.75
CA LEU A 216 17.18 23.25 -10.71
C LEU A 216 17.07 23.93 -9.34
N GLY A 217 17.46 25.21 -9.30
CA GLY A 217 17.49 26.01 -8.09
C GLY A 217 16.10 26.25 -7.48
N TYR A 218 16.02 26.22 -6.15
CA TYR A 218 14.86 26.72 -5.42
C TYR A 218 14.71 28.23 -5.63
N GLY A 219 13.56 28.64 -6.17
CA GLY A 219 13.14 30.04 -6.24
C GLY A 219 11.79 30.23 -5.56
N TYR A 220 11.79 30.67 -4.30
CA TYR A 220 10.57 31.17 -3.66
C TYR A 220 10.20 32.54 -4.28
N GLY A 221 9.03 32.64 -4.90
CA GLY A 221 8.57 33.88 -5.52
C GLY A 221 7.11 33.85 -5.99
N ILE A 222 6.22 34.46 -5.21
CA ILE A 222 4.94 35.04 -5.65
C ILE A 222 5.27 36.53 -5.88
N PRO A 223 4.89 37.22 -6.99
CA PRO A 223 3.54 37.23 -7.60
C PRO A 223 3.40 37.35 -9.15
N GLY A 224 2.27 36.83 -9.67
CA GLY A 224 1.33 37.55 -10.58
C GLY A 224 1.58 37.69 -12.10
N ILE A 225 0.56 37.28 -12.90
CA ILE A 225 -0.01 37.99 -14.08
C ILE A 225 0.92 38.16 -15.32
N VAL A 226 0.66 37.68 -16.56
CA VAL A 226 -0.46 37.03 -17.30
C VAL A 226 0.15 36.18 -18.47
N ASP A 227 -0.52 35.46 -19.39
CA ASP A 227 -1.94 35.29 -19.81
C ASP A 227 -2.19 33.92 -20.50
N GLY A 228 -3.44 33.59 -20.83
CA GLY A 228 -3.88 32.51 -21.75
C GLY A 228 -3.77 31.08 -21.18
N THR A 229 -4.80 30.22 -21.20
CA THR A 229 -6.11 30.26 -21.87
C THR A 229 -7.10 29.48 -21.00
N SER A 230 -8.20 30.09 -20.57
CA SER A 230 -9.25 29.39 -19.78
C SER A 230 -10.36 28.84 -20.69
N PRO A 231 -10.87 27.61 -20.46
CA PRO A 231 -12.09 27.15 -21.14
C PRO A 231 -13.30 27.96 -20.67
N PRO A 232 -14.34 28.14 -21.52
CA PRO A 232 -15.45 29.02 -21.22
C PRO A 232 -16.35 28.48 -20.09
N LEU A 233 -16.66 29.35 -19.13
CA LEU A 233 -17.68 29.10 -18.10
C LEU A 233 -19.08 29.19 -18.72
N GLU A 234 -19.88 28.14 -18.55
CA GLU A 234 -21.31 28.16 -18.88
C GLU A 234 -22.04 29.20 -18.01
N ARG A 235 -22.86 30.05 -18.65
CA ARG A 235 -23.78 30.94 -17.93
C ARG A 235 -25.08 30.19 -17.63
N PRO A 236 -25.65 30.29 -16.42
CA PRO A 236 -27.01 29.83 -16.16
C PRO A 236 -28.04 30.69 -16.94
N PRO A 237 -29.21 30.12 -17.29
CA PRO A 237 -30.18 30.78 -18.17
C PRO A 237 -30.94 31.93 -17.50
N GLU A 238 -31.13 33.02 -18.25
CA GLU A 238 -31.97 34.16 -17.86
C GLU A 238 -33.45 33.81 -18.03
N TYR A 239 -34.25 33.96 -16.96
CA TYR A 239 -35.70 33.87 -17.02
C TYR A 239 -36.29 35.20 -17.51
N SER A 240 -36.74 35.25 -18.76
CA SER A 240 -37.55 36.36 -19.28
C SER A 240 -38.98 36.26 -18.75
N GLY A 241 -39.31 37.09 -17.76
CA GLY A 241 -40.69 37.32 -17.30
C GLY A 241 -41.29 38.58 -17.94
N SER A 242 -42.39 38.39 -18.67
CA SER A 242 -43.31 39.43 -19.16
C SER A 242 -44.75 38.97 -18.89
#